data_AF-A0A443PNQ7-F1
#
_entry.id   AF-A0A443PNQ7-F1
#
_cell.length_a   1.000
_cell.length_b   1.000
_cell.length_c   1.000
_cell.angle_alpha   90.00
_cell.angle_beta   90.00
_cell.angle_gamma   90.00
#
_symmetry.space_group_name_H-M   'P 1'
#
loop_
_entity.id
_entity.type
_entity.pdbx_description
1 polymer ?
#
loop_
_entity_poly.entity_id
_entity_poly.type
_entity_poly.pdbx_seq_one_letter_code
_entity_poly.pdbx_strand_id
1 'polypeptide(L)'
;MNSTSARLLLQTLLHRQNPSSLCNYRASFISLSSIRSHQTLGPIAPSDLDLTISPWRRMFGSAPAPAPAPQSETDTKEDRKSVAVSDAGNREMKQRQVEMAAVASYWGVRSPKVTREDGTVWPWNCFMPWETYKADLSIDLTKHHVPKTFLDKVAYRTVKLLRIPTDVFFQRRYGCRAMMLETVAAVPGMVGGMFLHLKSLRKFQQSGGWIKALLEEAENERMHLMTMVELVQPKWYERLLVLTVQGVFFNAFFVLYILSPKLAHRVVGYLEEEAIHSYTEYLKDIDSGAIENVPAPAIAIDYWRLPKDATLKDVVIVIRADEAHHRDVNHFASDIHFQGKELREAPAPLGYH
;
A
#
# COMPACT_ATOMS: atom_id res chain seq x y z
N MET A 1 45.19 2.15 -6.94
CA MET A 1 45.10 2.41 -8.40
C MET A 1 44.86 3.90 -8.58
N ASN A 2 45.69 4.60 -9.35
CA ASN A 2 45.77 6.07 -9.27
C ASN A 2 44.80 6.76 -10.22
N SER A 3 44.31 7.95 -9.80
CA SER A 3 43.23 8.72 -10.45
C SER A 3 43.48 9.07 -11.93
N THR A 4 44.74 9.03 -12.38
CA THR A 4 45.16 9.36 -13.74
C THR A 4 44.68 8.36 -14.79
N SER A 5 44.62 7.05 -14.48
CA SER A 5 44.22 6.02 -15.46
C SER A 5 42.73 6.07 -15.82
N ALA A 6 41.88 6.54 -14.90
CA ALA A 6 40.43 6.66 -15.15
C ALA A 6 40.10 7.80 -16.14
N ARG A 7 40.91 8.87 -16.18
CA ARG A 7 40.69 10.01 -17.08
C ARG A 7 41.07 9.69 -18.53
N LEU A 8 42.09 8.85 -18.75
CA LEU A 8 42.51 8.45 -20.09
C LEU A 8 41.45 7.58 -20.79
N LEU A 9 40.88 6.60 -20.08
CA LEU A 9 39.84 5.72 -20.61
C LEU A 9 38.54 6.44 -21.01
N LEU A 10 38.21 7.55 -20.32
CA LEU A 10 37.01 8.34 -20.61
C LEU A 10 37.17 9.22 -21.86
N GLN A 11 38.39 9.64 -22.20
CA GLN A 11 38.66 10.43 -23.42
C GLN A 11 38.64 9.59 -24.69
N THR A 12 39.03 8.30 -24.63
CA THR A 12 39.04 7.42 -25.82
C THR A 12 37.63 6.99 -26.28
N LEU A 13 36.61 7.07 -25.41
CA LEU A 13 35.26 6.60 -25.69
C LEU A 13 34.29 7.68 -26.23
N LEU A 14 34.66 8.97 -26.17
CA LEU A 14 33.78 10.08 -26.58
C LEU A 14 34.11 10.67 -27.95
N HIS A 15 35.11 10.15 -28.66
CA HIS A 15 35.55 10.70 -29.95
C HIS A 15 35.44 9.71 -31.13
N ARG A 16 34.22 9.24 -31.41
CA ARG A 16 33.90 8.67 -32.74
C ARG A 16 32.48 9.00 -33.17
N GLN A 17 32.35 10.09 -33.94
CA GLN A 17 31.08 10.45 -34.58
C GLN A 17 30.73 9.49 -35.73
N ASN A 18 29.43 9.39 -35.96
CA ASN A 18 28.77 8.86 -37.17
C ASN A 18 29.27 9.62 -38.43
N PRO A 19 29.15 9.06 -39.67
CA PRO A 19 27.82 8.95 -40.28
C PRO A 19 27.55 7.77 -41.27
N SER A 20 26.28 7.33 -41.28
CA SER A 20 25.46 6.89 -42.43
C SER A 20 26.05 6.00 -43.55
N SER A 21 25.54 4.76 -43.68
CA SER A 21 24.43 4.42 -44.61
C SER A 21 24.40 2.93 -45.03
N LEU A 22 23.25 2.48 -45.53
CA LEU A 22 23.01 1.26 -46.34
C LEU A 22 23.30 -0.13 -45.72
N CYS A 23 22.23 -0.80 -45.25
CA CYS A 23 21.78 -2.05 -45.88
C CYS A 23 20.30 -2.35 -45.56
N ASN A 24 19.50 -2.63 -46.59
CA ASN A 24 18.12 -3.09 -46.43
C ASN A 24 18.07 -4.61 -46.23
N TYR A 25 17.18 -5.10 -45.37
CA TYR A 25 16.58 -6.43 -45.56
C TYR A 25 15.09 -6.39 -45.18
N ARG A 26 14.23 -6.60 -46.18
CA ARG A 26 12.81 -6.91 -46.00
C ARG A 26 12.65 -8.39 -45.68
N ALA A 27 11.74 -8.72 -44.77
CA ALA A 27 11.12 -10.05 -44.69
C ALA A 27 9.62 -9.90 -44.98
N SER A 28 9.07 -10.82 -45.76
CA SER A 28 7.81 -10.62 -46.49
C SER A 28 6.56 -10.86 -45.66
N PHE A 29 5.51 -10.08 -45.94
CA PHE A 29 4.13 -10.54 -45.76
C PHE A 29 3.88 -11.73 -46.68
N ILE A 30 3.24 -12.79 -46.17
CA ILE A 30 2.61 -13.81 -47.00
C ILE A 30 1.10 -13.54 -46.98
N SER A 31 0.60 -13.03 -48.10
CA SER A 31 -0.82 -13.08 -48.45
C SER A 31 -1.05 -14.29 -49.34
N LEU A 32 -2.08 -15.09 -49.05
CA LEU A 32 -2.54 -16.17 -49.91
C LEU A 32 -4.06 -16.15 -49.98
N SER A 33 -4.59 -15.81 -51.17
CA SER A 33 -6.02 -15.87 -51.47
C SER A 33 -6.25 -16.31 -52.93
N SER A 34 -6.89 -17.47 -53.10
CA SER A 34 -7.65 -17.90 -54.29
C SER A 34 -8.37 -19.21 -53.97
N ILE A 35 -9.72 -19.29 -54.05
CA ILE A 35 -10.51 -19.70 -55.25
C ILE A 35 -10.28 -21.20 -55.56
N ARG A 36 -11.26 -22.12 -55.64
CA ARG A 36 -12.76 -22.11 -55.73
C ARG A 36 -13.28 -23.40 -55.01
N SER A 37 -14.52 -23.92 -55.04
CA SER A 37 -15.81 -23.61 -55.73
C SER A 37 -17.00 -24.33 -55.08
N HIS A 38 -18.19 -23.69 -55.13
CA HIS A 38 -19.56 -24.25 -55.21
C HIS A 38 -19.94 -25.57 -54.51
N GLN A 39 -20.88 -25.46 -53.57
CA GLN A 39 -22.24 -25.97 -53.78
C GLN A 39 -23.27 -25.02 -53.14
N THR A 40 -24.44 -24.89 -53.77
CA THR A 40 -25.51 -23.95 -53.42
C THR A 40 -26.72 -24.67 -52.83
N LEU A 41 -27.39 -24.08 -51.84
CA LEU A 41 -28.84 -24.21 -51.63
C LEU A 41 -29.37 -22.99 -50.84
N GLY A 42 -30.68 -22.77 -50.92
CA GLY A 42 -31.34 -21.46 -50.72
C GLY A 42 -31.58 -20.97 -49.29
N PRO A 43 -32.31 -19.84 -49.14
CA PRO A 43 -32.24 -18.97 -47.95
C PRO A 43 -33.30 -19.27 -46.88
N ILE A 44 -32.98 -18.87 -45.64
CA ILE A 44 -33.96 -18.62 -44.56
C ILE A 44 -33.67 -17.21 -44.01
N ALA A 45 -34.72 -16.43 -43.77
CA ALA A 45 -34.62 -15.02 -43.41
C ALA A 45 -34.15 -14.80 -41.96
N PRO A 46 -33.35 -13.75 -41.68
CA PRO A 46 -33.01 -13.34 -40.33
C PRO A 46 -34.10 -12.43 -39.74
N SER A 47 -34.49 -12.68 -38.49
CA SER A 47 -35.31 -11.78 -37.68
C SER A 47 -34.42 -10.82 -36.87
N ASP A 48 -34.81 -9.56 -36.88
CA ASP A 48 -34.10 -8.39 -36.37
C ASP A 48 -33.57 -8.49 -34.92
N LEU A 49 -32.36 -7.97 -34.71
CA LEU A 49 -31.81 -7.63 -33.40
C LEU A 49 -30.94 -6.36 -33.54
N ASP A 50 -31.61 -5.24 -33.82
CA ASP A 50 -30.96 -3.97 -34.15
C ASP A 50 -30.65 -3.14 -32.88
N LEU A 51 -29.38 -3.17 -32.45
CA LEU A 51 -28.86 -2.39 -31.34
C LEU A 51 -28.57 -0.94 -31.80
N THR A 52 -29.63 -0.13 -31.91
CA THR A 52 -29.51 1.29 -32.27
C THR A 52 -29.19 2.18 -31.06
N ILE A 53 -27.98 2.71 -31.03
CA ILE A 53 -27.59 3.81 -30.13
C ILE A 53 -28.11 5.12 -30.73
N SER A 54 -28.99 5.84 -30.03
CA SER A 54 -29.28 7.24 -30.32
C SER A 54 -29.70 8.05 -29.08
N PRO A 55 -29.44 9.37 -29.02
CA PRO A 55 -29.41 10.12 -27.76
C PRO A 55 -30.69 10.92 -27.49
N TRP A 56 -31.16 10.95 -26.25
CA TRP A 56 -32.29 11.79 -25.84
C TRP A 56 -31.92 12.89 -24.84
N ARG A 57 -32.55 14.03 -25.08
CA ARG A 57 -32.21 15.38 -24.60
C ARG A 57 -33.09 15.78 -23.41
N ARG A 58 -32.59 16.69 -22.56
CA ARG A 58 -33.35 17.29 -21.44
C ARG A 58 -34.71 17.88 -21.84
N MET A 59 -35.75 17.51 -21.10
CA MET A 59 -36.76 18.34 -20.40
C MET A 59 -37.71 17.33 -19.71
N PHE A 60 -38.29 17.55 -18.52
CA PHE A 60 -39.01 18.71 -18.00
C PHE A 60 -38.62 19.03 -16.55
N GLY A 61 -39.01 20.21 -16.04
CA GLY A 61 -38.83 20.58 -14.64
C GLY A 61 -40.14 21.01 -13.98
N SER A 62 -40.09 21.19 -12.66
CA SER A 62 -41.08 21.97 -11.90
C SER A 62 -40.36 22.71 -10.78
N ALA A 63 -40.72 23.99 -10.57
CA ALA A 63 -40.19 24.85 -9.52
C ALA A 63 -41.36 25.46 -8.75
N PRO A 64 -41.33 25.49 -7.40
CA PRO A 64 -42.26 26.29 -6.61
C PRO A 64 -41.88 27.78 -6.61
N ALA A 65 -42.88 28.65 -6.52
CA ALA A 65 -42.73 30.11 -6.57
C ALA A 65 -42.26 30.73 -5.22
N PRO A 66 -41.68 31.95 -5.24
CA PRO A 66 -41.21 32.64 -4.03
C PRO A 66 -42.34 33.35 -3.26
N ALA A 67 -42.14 33.52 -1.95
CA ALA A 67 -42.97 34.32 -1.04
C ALA A 67 -42.17 35.53 -0.48
N PRO A 68 -42.83 36.59 0.05
CA PRO A 68 -42.30 37.96 -0.01
C PRO A 68 -41.33 38.34 1.11
N ALA A 69 -40.58 39.43 0.87
CA ALA A 69 -39.59 39.99 1.79
C ALA A 69 -40.20 40.90 2.88
N PRO A 70 -39.62 40.93 4.10
CA PRO A 70 -39.73 42.03 5.05
C PRO A 70 -38.57 43.04 4.88
N GLN A 71 -38.82 44.31 5.24
CA GLN A 71 -37.81 45.37 5.20
C GLN A 71 -37.00 45.48 6.50
N SER A 72 -35.85 46.14 6.36
CA SER A 72 -34.80 46.50 7.31
C SER A 72 -35.15 46.73 8.79
N GLU A 73 -34.22 46.35 9.66
CA GLU A 73 -33.63 47.29 10.62
C GLU A 73 -32.15 46.94 10.91
N THR A 74 -31.37 47.95 11.32
CA THR A 74 -29.92 47.90 11.51
C THR A 74 -29.55 47.54 12.95
N ASP A 75 -28.52 46.69 13.18
CA ASP A 75 -27.32 47.16 13.89
C ASP A 75 -26.12 46.18 13.97
N THR A 76 -24.96 46.79 14.19
CA THR A 76 -23.64 46.29 14.68
C THR A 76 -23.20 44.82 14.39
N LYS A 77 -22.15 44.70 13.56
CA LYS A 77 -21.29 43.50 13.44
C LYS A 77 -19.90 43.80 13.99
N GLU A 78 -19.52 43.13 15.08
CA GLU A 78 -18.20 42.54 15.30
C GLU A 78 -18.33 41.53 16.48
N ASP A 79 -17.39 40.60 16.64
CA ASP A 79 -17.38 39.40 17.53
C ASP A 79 -18.07 38.09 17.08
N ARG A 80 -19.16 38.09 16.31
CA ARG A 80 -19.90 36.83 16.00
C ARG A 80 -19.28 35.93 14.90
N LYS A 81 -17.94 35.93 14.73
CA LYS A 81 -17.28 35.24 13.59
C LYS A 81 -16.53 33.94 13.95
N SER A 82 -16.06 33.79 15.20
CA SER A 82 -15.39 32.55 15.67
C SER A 82 -16.40 31.45 16.00
N VAL A 83 -17.45 31.77 16.77
CA VAL A 83 -18.46 30.81 17.25
C VAL A 83 -19.32 30.23 16.13
N ALA A 84 -19.63 31.02 15.11
CA ALA A 84 -20.50 30.60 14.00
C ALA A 84 -19.86 29.51 13.11
N VAL A 85 -18.52 29.51 12.98
CA VAL A 85 -17.79 28.50 12.18
C VAL A 85 -17.76 27.16 12.91
N SER A 86 -17.54 27.16 14.23
CA SER A 86 -17.61 25.94 15.04
C SER A 86 -19.02 25.32 15.08
N ASP A 87 -20.07 26.13 15.16
CA ASP A 87 -21.46 25.63 15.19
C ASP A 87 -21.88 25.07 13.81
N ALA A 88 -21.49 25.72 12.70
CA ALA A 88 -21.72 25.22 11.36
C ALA A 88 -21.06 23.85 11.11
N GLY A 89 -19.77 23.71 11.45
CA GLY A 89 -19.04 22.44 11.29
C GLY A 89 -19.61 21.30 12.15
N ASN A 90 -20.06 21.61 13.37
CA ASN A 90 -20.69 20.63 14.26
C ASN A 90 -22.06 20.16 13.74
N ARG A 91 -22.86 21.07 13.16
CA ARG A 91 -24.13 20.73 12.49
C ARG A 91 -23.92 19.85 11.26
N GLU A 92 -22.94 20.17 10.42
CA GLU A 92 -22.63 19.37 9.23
C GLU A 92 -22.17 17.95 9.60
N MET A 93 -21.29 17.82 10.59
CA MET A 93 -20.83 16.52 11.10
C MET A 93 -21.99 15.69 11.67
N LYS A 94 -22.89 16.32 12.43
CA LYS A 94 -24.09 15.68 12.98
C LYS A 94 -25.07 15.23 11.88
N GLN A 95 -25.21 16.02 10.82
CA GLN A 95 -26.05 15.66 9.66
C GLN A 95 -25.47 14.44 8.91
N ARG A 96 -24.15 14.41 8.68
CA ARG A 96 -23.47 13.23 8.09
C ARG A 96 -23.62 11.97 8.96
N GLN A 97 -23.58 12.10 10.30
CA GLN A 97 -23.82 10.96 11.20
C GLN A 97 -25.26 10.43 11.11
N VAL A 98 -26.27 11.32 11.00
CA VAL A 98 -27.68 10.91 10.80
C VAL A 98 -27.86 10.23 9.44
N GLU A 99 -27.23 10.74 8.38
CA GLU A 99 -27.28 10.16 7.05
C GLU A 99 -26.60 8.78 6.99
N MET A 100 -25.40 8.64 7.58
CA MET A 100 -24.74 7.34 7.75
C MET A 100 -25.60 6.35 8.56
N ALA A 101 -26.25 6.80 9.63
CA ALA A 101 -27.15 5.96 10.42
C ALA A 101 -28.39 5.50 9.62
N ALA A 102 -28.94 6.37 8.76
CA ALA A 102 -30.04 6.03 7.87
C ALA A 102 -29.61 5.00 6.80
N VAL A 103 -28.45 5.19 6.17
CA VAL A 103 -27.88 4.23 5.20
C VAL A 103 -27.57 2.89 5.85
N ALA A 104 -26.96 2.88 7.04
CA ALA A 104 -26.67 1.66 7.79
C ALA A 104 -27.96 0.92 8.19
N SER A 105 -28.99 1.67 8.62
CA SER A 105 -30.30 1.12 8.95
C SER A 105 -31.03 0.53 7.73
N TYR A 106 -30.87 1.10 6.52
CA TYR A 106 -31.46 0.57 5.29
C TYR A 106 -30.94 -0.85 4.98
N TRP A 107 -29.64 -1.09 5.16
CA TRP A 107 -29.03 -2.41 4.98
C TRP A 107 -29.18 -3.35 6.17
N GLY A 108 -29.83 -2.93 7.26
CA GLY A 108 -29.90 -3.68 8.52
C GLY A 108 -28.57 -3.79 9.27
N VAL A 109 -27.52 -3.11 8.79
CA VAL A 109 -26.17 -3.14 9.37
C VAL A 109 -26.14 -2.21 10.59
N ARG A 110 -26.33 -2.78 11.78
CA ARG A 110 -26.18 -2.04 13.03
C ARG A 110 -24.72 -2.05 13.46
N SER A 111 -24.06 -0.90 13.43
CA SER A 111 -22.75 -0.73 14.08
C SER A 111 -22.94 -0.85 15.60
N PRO A 112 -22.40 -1.87 16.28
CA PRO A 112 -22.46 -1.93 17.73
C PRO A 112 -21.66 -0.78 18.34
N LYS A 113 -22.11 -0.22 19.45
CA LYS A 113 -21.28 0.68 20.27
C LYS A 113 -20.20 -0.15 20.94
N VAL A 114 -19.04 -0.22 20.30
CA VAL A 114 -17.87 -0.92 20.84
C VAL A 114 -17.19 -0.01 21.87
N THR A 115 -16.72 -0.63 22.95
CA THR A 115 -16.02 0.03 24.05
C THR A 115 -14.65 -0.60 24.25
N ARG A 116 -13.71 0.20 24.76
CA ARG A 116 -12.45 -0.30 25.34
C ARG A 116 -12.71 -1.16 26.58
N GLU A 117 -11.68 -1.85 27.03
CA GLU A 117 -11.65 -2.58 28.31
C GLU A 117 -11.92 -1.66 29.52
N ASP A 118 -11.60 -0.36 29.43
CA ASP A 118 -11.90 0.65 30.45
C ASP A 118 -13.34 1.22 30.37
N GLY A 119 -14.19 0.68 29.48
CA GLY A 119 -15.57 1.13 29.27
C GLY A 119 -15.71 2.41 28.45
N THR A 120 -14.62 3.07 28.04
CA THR A 120 -14.71 4.24 27.14
C THR A 120 -15.12 3.82 25.73
N VAL A 121 -15.78 4.72 24.99
CA VAL A 121 -16.22 4.43 23.61
C VAL A 121 -15.01 4.28 22.68
N TRP A 122 -15.02 3.24 21.85
CA TRP A 122 -14.00 3.01 20.83
C TRP A 122 -14.06 4.10 19.75
N PRO A 123 -12.99 4.88 19.51
CA PRO A 123 -13.05 6.02 18.60
C PRO A 123 -12.80 5.63 17.13
N TRP A 124 -12.30 4.42 16.86
CA TRP A 124 -11.87 3.98 15.54
C TRP A 124 -12.98 3.21 14.80
N ASN A 125 -13.03 3.38 13.48
CA ASN A 125 -13.91 2.63 12.57
C ASN A 125 -13.14 1.74 11.58
N CYS A 126 -11.81 1.78 11.63
CA CYS A 126 -10.88 1.14 10.68
C CYS A 126 -10.12 -0.06 11.28
N PHE A 127 -10.33 -0.36 12.56
CA PHE A 127 -9.89 -1.56 13.28
C PHE A 127 -10.68 -1.65 14.61
N MET A 128 -10.67 -2.82 15.24
CA MET A 128 -11.49 -3.17 16.40
C MET A 128 -10.62 -3.57 17.61
N PRO A 129 -11.12 -3.54 18.87
CA PRO A 129 -10.30 -3.84 20.05
C PRO A 129 -9.71 -5.26 20.12
N TRP A 130 -10.25 -6.22 19.36
CA TRP A 130 -9.73 -7.59 19.26
C TRP A 130 -8.69 -7.77 18.14
N GLU A 131 -8.48 -6.74 17.32
CA GLU A 131 -7.41 -6.67 16.30
C GLU A 131 -6.17 -5.94 16.86
N THR A 132 -6.23 -5.41 18.09
CA THR A 132 -5.11 -4.75 18.76
C THR A 132 -4.36 -5.70 19.68
N TYR A 133 -3.05 -5.54 19.74
CA TYR A 133 -2.14 -6.47 20.44
C TYR A 133 -1.04 -5.70 21.17
N LYS A 134 -0.15 -6.42 21.85
CA LYS A 134 1.11 -5.89 22.38
C LYS A 134 2.24 -6.56 21.62
N ALA A 135 3.12 -5.79 21.00
CA ALA A 135 4.23 -6.35 20.22
C ALA A 135 5.27 -7.07 21.12
N ASP A 136 5.81 -8.18 20.63
CA ASP A 136 6.87 -8.96 21.24
C ASP A 136 8.23 -8.28 21.03
N LEU A 137 8.61 -7.48 22.03
CA LEU A 137 9.91 -6.81 22.07
C LEU A 137 11.09 -7.76 22.38
N SER A 138 10.86 -9.07 22.53
CA SER A 138 11.92 -10.08 22.73
C SER A 138 12.49 -10.67 21.44
N ILE A 139 11.90 -10.32 20.28
CA ILE A 139 12.34 -10.80 18.96
C ILE A 139 13.78 -10.38 18.60
N ASP A 140 14.54 -11.30 18.01
CA ASP A 140 15.93 -11.05 17.62
C ASP A 140 16.04 -10.11 16.40
N LEU A 141 16.31 -8.84 16.67
CA LEU A 141 16.54 -7.81 15.66
C LEU A 141 17.84 -7.99 14.86
N THR A 142 18.78 -8.82 15.32
CA THR A 142 20.12 -8.99 14.69
C THR A 142 20.18 -10.13 13.67
N LYS A 143 19.16 -11.00 13.67
CA LYS A 143 19.01 -12.12 12.74
C LYS A 143 19.00 -11.65 11.29
N HIS A 144 19.91 -12.23 10.49
CA HIS A 144 20.08 -11.98 9.06
C HIS A 144 20.07 -13.30 8.29
N HIS A 145 19.31 -13.38 7.19
CA HIS A 145 19.36 -14.56 6.32
C HIS A 145 20.55 -14.50 5.35
N VAL A 146 21.58 -15.31 5.60
CA VAL A 146 22.76 -15.37 4.72
C VAL A 146 22.37 -15.86 3.30
N PRO A 147 22.64 -15.10 2.22
CA PRO A 147 22.22 -15.48 0.87
C PRO A 147 22.96 -16.71 0.32
N LYS A 148 22.31 -17.89 0.33
CA LYS A 148 22.93 -19.16 -0.10
C LYS A 148 22.73 -19.43 -1.59
N THR A 149 21.47 -19.47 -2.03
CA THR A 149 21.08 -19.80 -3.40
C THR A 149 21.34 -18.66 -4.39
N PHE A 150 21.26 -18.95 -5.69
CA PHE A 150 21.32 -17.89 -6.72
C PHE A 150 20.18 -16.88 -6.55
N LEU A 151 18.96 -17.36 -6.26
CA LEU A 151 17.79 -16.49 -6.07
C LEU A 151 17.91 -15.63 -4.80
N ASP A 152 18.50 -16.14 -3.72
CA ASP A 152 18.77 -15.33 -2.52
C ASP A 152 19.73 -14.19 -2.84
N LYS A 153 20.78 -14.47 -3.62
CA LYS A 153 21.78 -13.49 -4.06
C LYS A 153 21.16 -12.45 -5.00
N VAL A 154 20.20 -12.83 -5.83
CA VAL A 154 19.40 -11.90 -6.64
C VAL A 154 18.53 -11.03 -5.74
N ALA A 155 17.74 -11.62 -4.82
CA ALA A 155 16.89 -10.87 -3.90
C ALA A 155 17.66 -9.84 -3.07
N TYR A 156 18.74 -10.28 -2.41
CA TYR A 156 19.60 -9.41 -1.59
C TYR A 156 20.19 -8.26 -2.40
N ARG A 157 20.71 -8.54 -3.61
CA ARG A 157 21.24 -7.50 -4.51
C ARG A 157 20.15 -6.53 -4.96
N THR A 158 18.96 -7.02 -5.30
CA THR A 158 17.83 -6.17 -5.69
C THR A 158 17.47 -5.20 -4.57
N VAL A 159 17.32 -5.68 -3.33
CA VAL A 159 17.02 -4.82 -2.17
C VAL A 159 18.13 -3.80 -1.91
N LYS A 160 19.40 -4.22 -1.88
CA LYS A 160 20.53 -3.29 -1.71
C LYS A 160 20.65 -2.26 -2.84
N LEU A 161 20.24 -2.59 -4.07
CA LEU A 161 20.18 -1.63 -5.18
C LEU A 161 18.98 -0.66 -5.06
N LEU A 162 17.82 -1.14 -4.62
CA LEU A 162 16.63 -0.31 -4.38
C LEU A 162 16.84 0.69 -3.23
N ARG A 163 17.68 0.36 -2.25
CA ARG A 163 18.07 1.26 -1.15
C ARG A 163 18.87 2.49 -1.60
N ILE A 164 19.67 2.40 -2.66
CA ILE A 164 20.52 3.51 -3.12
C ILE A 164 19.69 4.76 -3.51
N PRO A 165 18.69 4.68 -4.42
CA PRO A 165 17.90 5.86 -4.78
C PRO A 165 17.04 6.38 -3.63
N THR A 166 16.55 5.52 -2.72
CA THR A 166 15.76 5.97 -1.57
C THR A 166 16.61 6.71 -0.54
N ASP A 167 17.79 6.18 -0.17
CA ASP A 167 18.75 6.87 0.70
C ASP A 167 19.16 8.25 0.12
N VAL A 168 19.39 8.33 -1.20
CA VAL A 168 19.75 9.59 -1.90
C VAL A 168 18.59 10.59 -1.95
N PHE A 169 17.36 10.13 -2.22
CA PHE A 169 16.19 11.00 -2.36
C PHE A 169 15.70 11.57 -1.03
N PHE A 170 15.73 10.76 0.04
CA PHE A 170 15.18 11.14 1.34
C PHE A 170 16.20 11.70 2.33
N GLN A 171 17.46 11.26 2.26
CA GLN A 171 18.50 11.62 3.23
C GLN A 171 17.99 11.40 4.67
N ARG A 172 18.06 12.43 5.54
CA ARG A 172 17.58 12.39 6.94
C ARG A 172 16.11 12.79 7.13
N ARG A 173 15.25 12.82 6.09
CA ARG A 173 13.81 13.06 6.25
C ARG A 173 13.08 11.79 6.71
N TYR A 174 13.40 11.26 7.89
CA TYR A 174 12.94 9.96 8.40
C TYR A 174 11.41 9.78 8.34
N GLY A 175 10.62 10.74 8.84
CA GLY A 175 9.16 10.63 8.78
C GLY A 175 8.61 10.55 7.34
N CYS A 176 9.10 11.37 6.42
CA CYS A 176 8.67 11.33 5.01
C CYS A 176 9.17 10.08 4.27
N ARG A 177 10.33 9.54 4.69
CA ARG A 177 10.91 8.29 4.20
C ARG A 177 10.06 7.10 4.63
N ALA A 178 9.87 6.92 5.94
CA ALA A 178 9.07 5.85 6.54
C ALA A 178 7.68 5.84 5.88
N MET A 179 6.93 6.95 5.99
CA MET A 179 5.62 7.10 5.34
C MET A 179 5.58 6.70 3.85
N MET A 180 6.61 6.93 3.05
CA MET A 180 6.61 6.42 1.66
C MET A 180 6.94 4.93 1.58
N LEU A 181 7.89 4.44 2.37
CA LEU A 181 8.24 3.03 2.40
C LEU A 181 7.08 2.16 2.91
N GLU A 182 6.33 2.59 3.93
CA GLU A 182 5.11 1.90 4.39
C GLU A 182 4.07 1.73 3.26
N THR A 183 3.96 2.72 2.36
CA THR A 183 3.02 2.63 1.21
C THR A 183 3.43 1.55 0.20
N VAL A 184 4.69 1.11 0.24
CA VAL A 184 5.26 0.06 -0.60
C VAL A 184 5.28 -1.28 0.15
N ALA A 185 5.62 -1.29 1.43
CA ALA A 185 5.67 -2.47 2.29
C ALA A 185 4.27 -3.08 2.56
N ALA A 186 3.20 -2.28 2.54
CA ALA A 186 1.83 -2.80 2.55
C ALA A 186 1.40 -3.57 1.27
N VAL A 187 2.21 -3.54 0.19
CA VAL A 187 1.83 -4.16 -1.10
C VAL A 187 2.13 -5.66 -1.20
N PRO A 188 3.31 -6.17 -0.80
CA PRO A 188 3.65 -7.60 -0.88
C PRO A 188 2.66 -8.55 -0.22
N GLY A 189 2.29 -8.30 1.05
CA GLY A 189 1.34 -9.12 1.78
C GLY A 189 -0.03 -9.18 1.08
N MET A 190 -0.53 -8.04 0.60
CA MET A 190 -1.79 -7.96 -0.16
C MET A 190 -1.73 -8.77 -1.46
N VAL A 191 -0.64 -8.65 -2.22
CA VAL A 191 -0.43 -9.42 -3.47
C VAL A 191 -0.34 -10.92 -3.17
N GLY A 192 0.46 -11.33 -2.18
CA GLY A 192 0.63 -12.74 -1.81
C GLY A 192 -0.66 -13.36 -1.28
N GLY A 193 -1.35 -12.67 -0.37
CA GLY A 193 -2.64 -13.05 0.17
C GLY A 193 -3.69 -13.21 -0.94
N MET A 194 -3.79 -12.26 -1.87
CA MET A 194 -4.66 -12.37 -3.05
C MET A 194 -4.31 -13.59 -3.92
N PHE A 195 -3.03 -13.84 -4.21
CA PHE A 195 -2.63 -14.99 -5.03
C PHE A 195 -2.94 -16.33 -4.35
N LEU A 196 -2.72 -16.44 -3.04
CA LEU A 196 -3.06 -17.63 -2.26
C LEU A 196 -4.58 -17.81 -2.13
N HIS A 197 -5.34 -16.72 -1.95
CA HIS A 197 -6.80 -16.74 -1.93
C HIS A 197 -7.37 -17.24 -3.25
N LEU A 198 -6.96 -16.63 -4.37
CA LEU A 198 -7.39 -17.09 -5.69
C LEU A 198 -6.94 -18.54 -5.93
N LYS A 199 -5.71 -18.93 -5.58
CA LYS A 199 -5.21 -20.31 -5.73
C LYS A 199 -6.06 -21.31 -4.92
N SER A 200 -6.42 -20.97 -3.68
CA SER A 200 -7.29 -21.74 -2.80
C SER A 200 -8.64 -22.00 -3.47
N LEU A 201 -9.29 -20.96 -4.01
CA LEU A 201 -10.58 -21.09 -4.69
C LEU A 201 -10.52 -22.01 -5.91
N ARG A 202 -9.60 -21.78 -6.86
CA ARG A 202 -9.52 -22.60 -8.11
C ARG A 202 -8.98 -24.03 -7.88
N LYS A 203 -8.37 -24.32 -6.73
CA LYS A 203 -7.94 -25.68 -6.36
C LYS A 203 -8.84 -26.36 -5.33
N PHE A 204 -9.81 -25.66 -4.73
CA PHE A 204 -10.60 -26.10 -3.58
C PHE A 204 -9.72 -26.63 -2.42
N GLN A 205 -8.71 -25.86 -2.03
CA GLN A 205 -7.68 -26.27 -1.05
C GLN A 205 -7.45 -25.22 0.05
N GLN A 206 -7.31 -25.69 1.29
CA GLN A 206 -6.87 -24.86 2.41
C GLN A 206 -5.47 -24.26 2.19
N SER A 207 -5.19 -23.13 2.86
CA SER A 207 -3.97 -22.31 2.69
C SER A 207 -3.02 -22.29 3.90
N GLY A 208 -3.26 -23.11 4.93
CA GLY A 208 -2.39 -23.22 6.12
C GLY A 208 -2.37 -21.98 7.00
N GLY A 209 -3.37 -21.10 6.89
CA GLY A 209 -3.39 -19.79 7.56
C GLY A 209 -2.67 -18.67 6.79
N TRP A 210 -1.91 -18.99 5.73
CA TRP A 210 -1.07 -18.02 5.02
C TRP A 210 -1.82 -16.89 4.32
N ILE A 211 -3.08 -17.09 3.91
CA ILE A 211 -3.92 -15.98 3.42
C ILE A 211 -4.14 -14.96 4.54
N LYS A 212 -4.40 -15.43 5.76
CA LYS A 212 -4.67 -14.56 6.91
C LYS A 212 -3.39 -13.82 7.29
N ALA A 213 -2.28 -14.53 7.48
CA ALA A 213 -0.98 -13.94 7.86
C ALA A 213 -0.53 -12.83 6.89
N LEU A 214 -0.59 -13.06 5.57
CA LEU A 214 -0.14 -12.05 4.59
C LEU A 214 -1.10 -10.85 4.46
N LEU A 215 -2.38 -11.01 4.81
CA LEU A 215 -3.32 -9.89 4.85
C LEU A 215 -3.21 -9.11 6.17
N GLU A 216 -2.89 -9.77 7.29
CA GLU A 216 -2.56 -9.13 8.57
C GLU A 216 -1.24 -8.34 8.47
N GLU A 217 -0.21 -8.88 7.81
CA GLU A 217 1.03 -8.18 7.45
C GLU A 217 0.71 -6.89 6.66
N ALA A 218 -0.04 -7.00 5.55
CA ALA A 218 -0.43 -5.82 4.75
C ALA A 218 -1.30 -4.79 5.50
N GLU A 219 -2.06 -5.22 6.51
CA GLU A 219 -2.82 -4.34 7.39
C GLU A 219 -1.93 -3.68 8.45
N ASN A 220 -0.97 -4.41 9.02
CA ASN A 220 -0.02 -3.87 9.98
C ASN A 220 0.85 -2.77 9.35
N GLU A 221 1.43 -3.03 8.19
CA GLU A 221 2.12 -2.04 7.33
C GLU A 221 1.25 -0.79 7.04
N ARG A 222 -0.06 -1.00 6.79
CA ARG A 222 -1.02 0.09 6.63
C ARG A 222 -1.21 0.88 7.93
N MET A 223 -1.12 0.26 9.10
CA MET A 223 -1.23 0.91 10.40
C MET A 223 0.06 1.66 10.79
N HIS A 224 1.24 1.20 10.37
CA HIS A 224 2.49 1.97 10.40
C HIS A 224 2.33 3.26 9.60
N LEU A 225 1.81 3.15 8.36
CA LEU A 225 1.52 4.30 7.50
C LEU A 225 0.55 5.29 8.15
N MET A 226 -0.60 4.83 8.67
CA MET A 226 -1.59 5.74 9.29
C MET A 226 -0.99 6.49 10.48
N THR A 227 -0.18 5.80 11.29
CA THR A 227 0.56 6.39 12.42
C THR A 227 1.55 7.47 11.97
N MET A 228 2.34 7.20 10.93
CA MET A 228 3.30 8.18 10.40
C MET A 228 2.60 9.36 9.71
N VAL A 229 1.41 9.18 9.13
CA VAL A 229 0.63 10.26 8.52
C VAL A 229 0.16 11.29 9.55
N GLU A 230 -0.23 10.88 10.76
CA GLU A 230 -0.59 11.82 11.84
C GLU A 230 0.58 12.77 12.18
N LEU A 231 1.82 12.27 12.13
CA LEU A 231 3.04 13.02 12.42
C LEU A 231 3.54 13.89 11.25
N VAL A 232 3.42 13.41 10.01
CA VAL A 232 4.16 13.97 8.86
C VAL A 232 3.29 14.85 7.93
N GLN A 233 1.98 14.61 7.87
CA GLN A 233 1.00 15.37 7.04
C GLN A 233 1.45 15.60 5.58
N PRO A 234 1.39 14.56 4.71
CA PRO A 234 1.95 14.61 3.35
C PRO A 234 1.32 15.64 2.43
N LYS A 235 2.17 16.34 1.66
CA LYS A 235 1.73 17.31 0.65
C LYS A 235 1.26 16.62 -0.63
N TRP A 236 0.53 17.36 -1.47
CA TRP A 236 -0.09 16.81 -2.69
C TRP A 236 0.91 16.12 -3.64
N TYR A 237 2.15 16.64 -3.76
CA TYR A 237 3.18 16.06 -4.62
C TYR A 237 3.79 14.78 -4.03
N GLU A 238 3.87 14.66 -2.70
CA GLU A 238 4.26 13.41 -2.01
C GLU A 238 3.21 12.33 -2.24
N ARG A 239 1.91 12.69 -2.25
CA ARG A 239 0.80 11.77 -2.56
C ARG A 239 0.80 11.32 -4.04
N LEU A 240 1.14 12.21 -4.96
CA LEU A 240 1.33 11.86 -6.38
C LEU A 240 2.53 10.92 -6.57
N LEU A 241 3.61 11.13 -5.81
CA LEU A 241 4.79 10.26 -5.84
C LEU A 241 4.48 8.87 -5.29
N VAL A 242 3.74 8.77 -4.17
CA VAL A 242 3.20 7.48 -3.65
C VAL A 242 2.39 6.76 -4.72
N LEU A 243 1.41 7.42 -5.36
CA LEU A 243 0.61 6.82 -6.44
C LEU A 243 1.49 6.29 -7.58
N THR A 244 2.52 7.04 -7.96
CA THR A 244 3.46 6.64 -9.02
C THR A 244 4.29 5.42 -8.62
N VAL A 245 4.87 5.43 -7.42
CA VAL A 245 5.72 4.35 -6.90
C VAL A 245 4.91 3.09 -6.69
N GLN A 246 3.72 3.18 -6.07
CA GLN A 246 2.80 2.06 -5.92
C GLN A 246 2.39 1.48 -7.27
N GLY A 247 2.05 2.32 -8.25
CA GLY A 247 1.70 1.87 -9.60
C GLY A 247 2.79 1.03 -10.28
N VAL A 248 4.06 1.44 -10.15
CA VAL A 248 5.21 0.67 -10.69
C VAL A 248 5.48 -0.58 -9.85
N PHE A 249 5.58 -0.43 -8.53
CA PHE A 249 5.96 -1.51 -7.62
C PHE A 249 4.93 -2.63 -7.57
N PHE A 250 3.63 -2.31 -7.49
CA PHE A 250 2.55 -3.30 -7.52
C PHE A 250 2.64 -4.19 -8.75
N ASN A 251 2.78 -3.60 -9.95
CA ASN A 251 2.86 -4.37 -11.20
C ASN A 251 4.14 -5.22 -11.26
N ALA A 252 5.28 -4.67 -10.84
CA ALA A 252 6.54 -5.41 -10.79
C ALA A 252 6.49 -6.58 -9.79
N PHE A 253 5.96 -6.37 -8.59
CA PHE A 253 5.85 -7.38 -7.54
C PHE A 253 4.78 -8.44 -7.87
N PHE A 254 3.66 -8.05 -8.50
CA PHE A 254 2.65 -8.97 -9.01
C PHE A 254 3.23 -9.96 -10.03
N VAL A 255 4.01 -9.46 -11.01
CA VAL A 255 4.71 -10.31 -11.98
C VAL A 255 5.78 -11.17 -11.30
N LEU A 256 6.54 -10.62 -10.35
CA LEU A 256 7.51 -11.37 -9.55
C LEU A 256 6.87 -12.54 -8.79
N TYR A 257 5.71 -12.31 -8.17
CA TYR A 257 4.98 -13.32 -7.41
C TYR A 257 4.40 -14.43 -8.31
N ILE A 258 3.93 -14.10 -9.52
CA ILE A 258 3.55 -15.10 -10.53
C ILE A 258 4.75 -16.00 -10.89
N LEU A 259 5.89 -15.37 -11.19
CA LEU A 259 7.07 -16.09 -11.69
C LEU A 259 7.76 -16.92 -10.60
N SER A 260 7.80 -16.43 -9.36
CA SER A 260 8.54 -17.06 -8.27
C SER A 260 8.13 -16.53 -6.88
N PRO A 261 7.11 -17.13 -6.24
CA PRO A 261 6.73 -16.78 -4.85
C PRO A 261 7.90 -16.88 -3.86
N LYS A 262 8.78 -17.86 -4.03
CA LYS A 262 10.00 -18.01 -3.22
C LYS A 262 10.94 -16.81 -3.32
N LEU A 263 11.09 -16.23 -4.53
CA LEU A 263 11.91 -15.05 -4.73
C LEU A 263 11.20 -13.81 -4.19
N ALA A 264 9.88 -13.69 -4.39
CA ALA A 264 9.09 -12.61 -3.84
C ALA A 264 9.21 -12.55 -2.31
N HIS A 265 8.90 -13.62 -1.59
CA HIS A 265 9.05 -13.69 -0.13
C HIS A 265 10.51 -13.47 0.34
N ARG A 266 11.53 -13.91 -0.41
CA ARG A 266 12.94 -13.63 -0.07
C ARG A 266 13.33 -12.17 -0.31
N VAL A 267 12.71 -11.48 -1.27
CA VAL A 267 12.86 -10.02 -1.46
C VAL A 267 12.22 -9.28 -0.29
N VAL A 268 11.00 -9.64 0.10
CA VAL A 268 10.29 -9.03 1.25
C VAL A 268 11.10 -9.18 2.52
N GLY A 269 11.52 -10.40 2.89
CA GLY A 269 12.33 -10.59 4.11
C GLY A 269 13.65 -9.79 4.13
N TYR A 270 14.25 -9.48 2.98
CA TYR A 270 15.40 -8.56 2.94
C TYR A 270 15.01 -7.08 2.96
N LEU A 271 13.82 -6.68 2.47
CA LEU A 271 13.31 -5.32 2.67
C LEU A 271 13.17 -5.04 4.15
N GLU A 272 12.65 -6.00 4.92
CA GLU A 272 12.36 -5.75 6.34
C GLU A 272 13.66 -5.76 7.16
N GLU A 273 14.71 -6.49 6.74
CA GLU A 273 16.07 -6.30 7.28
C GLU A 273 16.58 -4.86 7.09
N GLU A 274 16.29 -4.20 5.96
CA GLU A 274 16.61 -2.79 5.77
C GLU A 274 15.68 -1.84 6.55
N ALA A 275 14.45 -2.25 6.82
CA ALA A 275 13.50 -1.50 7.63
C ALA A 275 13.88 -1.51 9.12
N ILE A 276 14.20 -2.69 9.69
CA ILE A 276 14.76 -2.84 11.06
C ILE A 276 16.03 -1.99 11.23
N HIS A 277 16.91 -1.98 10.23
CA HIS A 277 18.07 -1.08 10.20
C HIS A 277 17.64 0.39 10.19
N SER A 278 16.70 0.77 9.33
CA SER A 278 16.24 2.17 9.20
C SER A 278 15.61 2.68 10.49
N TYR A 279 14.78 1.87 11.15
CA TYR A 279 14.19 2.19 12.45
C TYR A 279 15.20 2.19 13.60
N THR A 280 16.25 1.35 13.54
CA THR A 280 17.35 1.40 14.49
C THR A 280 18.18 2.69 14.37
N GLU A 281 18.40 3.21 13.15
CA GLU A 281 19.00 4.53 12.98
C GLU A 281 18.06 5.66 13.43
N TYR A 282 16.74 5.54 13.20
CA TYR A 282 15.75 6.50 13.68
C TYR A 282 15.78 6.61 15.21
N LEU A 283 15.84 5.49 15.93
CA LEU A 283 15.98 5.48 17.40
C LEU A 283 17.25 6.17 17.90
N LYS A 284 18.38 6.05 17.17
CA LYS A 284 19.63 6.76 17.51
C LYS A 284 19.51 8.27 17.32
N ASP A 285 18.84 8.71 16.25
CA ASP A 285 18.59 10.15 16.01
C ASP A 285 17.59 10.73 17.03
N ILE A 286 16.64 9.93 17.55
CA ILE A 286 15.79 10.33 18.70
C ILE A 286 16.62 10.38 20.00
N ASP A 287 17.39 9.35 20.31
CA ASP A 287 18.18 9.26 21.56
C ASP A 287 19.32 10.28 21.65
N SER A 288 19.82 10.77 20.51
CA SER A 288 20.78 11.87 20.44
C SER A 288 20.14 13.26 20.45
N GLY A 289 18.80 13.35 20.43
CA GLY A 289 18.05 14.61 20.36
C GLY A 289 18.10 15.30 18.99
N ALA A 290 18.55 14.60 17.94
CA ALA A 290 18.47 15.10 16.56
C ALA A 290 17.02 15.10 16.03
N ILE A 291 16.15 14.28 16.60
CA ILE A 291 14.70 14.28 16.37
C ILE A 291 13.97 14.38 17.71
N GLU A 292 12.94 15.23 17.78
CA GLU A 292 12.13 15.45 18.97
C GLU A 292 11.27 14.22 19.31
N ASN A 293 11.34 13.75 20.56
CA ASN A 293 10.52 12.64 21.05
C ASN A 293 9.11 13.11 21.47
N VAL A 294 8.28 13.42 20.47
CA VAL A 294 6.90 13.89 20.67
C VAL A 294 5.98 12.78 21.27
N PRO A 295 4.83 13.14 21.86
CA PRO A 295 3.82 12.16 22.29
C PRO A 295 3.35 11.24 21.15
N ALA A 296 3.04 9.99 21.47
CA ALA A 296 2.59 9.02 20.49
C ALA A 296 1.20 9.38 19.89
N PRO A 297 0.98 9.17 18.58
CA PRO A 297 -0.33 9.24 17.95
C PRO A 297 -1.37 8.37 18.66
N ALA A 298 -2.60 8.86 18.81
CA ALA A 298 -3.65 8.13 19.54
C ALA A 298 -3.98 6.78 18.87
N ILE A 299 -3.90 6.72 17.54
CA ILE A 299 -4.08 5.49 16.77
C ILE A 299 -3.03 4.43 17.13
N ALA A 300 -1.78 4.83 17.37
CA ALA A 300 -0.70 3.94 17.76
C ALA A 300 -0.89 3.42 19.20
N ILE A 301 -1.32 4.30 20.11
CA ILE A 301 -1.58 3.93 21.50
C ILE A 301 -2.65 2.83 21.59
N ASP A 302 -3.77 2.99 20.87
CA ASP A 302 -4.84 2.00 20.87
C ASP A 302 -4.47 0.72 20.10
N TYR A 303 -3.76 0.82 18.96
CA TYR A 303 -3.41 -0.34 18.11
C TYR A 303 -2.36 -1.27 18.71
N TRP A 304 -1.25 -0.74 19.23
CA TRP A 304 -0.20 -1.50 19.93
C TRP A 304 -0.40 -1.57 21.46
N ARG A 305 -1.56 -1.15 21.96
CA ARG A 305 -1.94 -1.16 23.39
C ARG A 305 -0.86 -0.53 24.30
N LEU A 306 -0.28 0.58 23.85
CA LEU A 306 0.79 1.30 24.55
C LEU A 306 0.28 2.03 25.81
N PRO A 307 1.17 2.43 26.74
CA PRO A 307 0.84 3.38 27.79
C PRO A 307 0.26 4.70 27.25
N LYS A 308 -0.61 5.36 28.03
CA LYS A 308 -1.27 6.62 27.62
C LYS A 308 -0.30 7.82 27.52
N ASP A 309 0.88 7.68 28.11
CA ASP A 309 2.02 8.61 28.10
C ASP A 309 3.15 8.19 27.15
N ALA A 310 2.92 7.19 26.29
CA ALA A 310 3.88 6.73 25.30
C ALA A 310 4.32 7.83 24.33
N THR A 311 5.53 7.68 23.82
CA THR A 311 6.23 8.65 22.96
C THR A 311 6.53 8.07 21.58
N LEU A 312 6.98 8.92 20.65
CA LEU A 312 7.45 8.52 19.32
C LEU A 312 8.50 7.41 19.39
N LYS A 313 9.39 7.44 20.38
CA LYS A 313 10.37 6.38 20.63
C LYS A 313 9.71 5.02 20.85
N ASP A 314 8.66 4.97 21.66
CA ASP A 314 7.95 3.73 21.99
C ASP A 314 7.21 3.18 20.78
N VAL A 315 6.61 4.06 19.97
CA VAL A 315 5.98 3.71 18.68
C VAL A 315 7.00 3.13 17.70
N VAL A 316 8.18 3.75 17.57
CA VAL A 316 9.25 3.24 16.70
C VAL A 316 9.81 1.91 17.21
N ILE A 317 9.82 1.67 18.52
CA ILE A 317 10.23 0.39 19.11
C ILE A 317 9.26 -0.75 18.72
N VAL A 318 7.94 -0.54 18.81
CA VAL A 318 6.95 -1.58 18.44
C VAL A 318 6.88 -1.81 16.93
N ILE A 319 6.91 -0.75 16.12
CA ILE A 319 7.00 -0.86 14.65
C ILE A 319 8.22 -1.70 14.24
N ARG A 320 9.40 -1.43 14.82
CA ARG A 320 10.61 -2.22 14.54
C ARG A 320 10.51 -3.70 14.97
N ALA A 321 9.64 -4.03 15.93
CA ALA A 321 9.38 -5.41 16.31
C ALA A 321 8.47 -6.11 15.28
N ASP A 322 7.42 -5.43 14.81
CA ASP A 322 6.57 -5.91 13.70
C ASP A 322 7.42 -6.21 12.44
N GLU A 323 8.34 -5.32 12.10
CA GLU A 323 9.29 -5.48 10.98
C GLU A 323 10.17 -6.75 11.12
N ALA A 324 10.63 -7.03 12.33
CA ALA A 324 11.39 -8.24 12.64
C ALA A 324 10.53 -9.51 12.58
N HIS A 325 9.22 -9.39 12.82
CA HIS A 325 8.25 -10.45 12.61
C HIS A 325 8.01 -10.68 11.11
N HIS A 326 7.72 -9.63 10.33
CA HIS A 326 7.53 -9.71 8.87
C HIS A 326 8.76 -10.31 8.16
N ARG A 327 9.97 -9.89 8.56
CA ARG A 327 11.25 -10.49 8.13
C ARG A 327 11.25 -12.02 8.29
N ASP A 328 10.93 -12.48 9.51
CA ASP A 328 11.00 -13.89 9.88
C ASP A 328 9.94 -14.73 9.15
N VAL A 329 8.71 -14.22 9.05
CA VAL A 329 7.61 -14.86 8.32
C VAL A 329 7.93 -14.99 6.84
N ASN A 330 8.41 -13.93 6.19
CA ASN A 330 8.73 -13.94 4.77
C ASN A 330 9.97 -14.79 4.45
N HIS A 331 11.01 -14.77 5.29
CA HIS A 331 12.13 -15.69 5.12
C HIS A 331 11.72 -17.15 5.30
N PHE A 332 10.82 -17.46 6.24
CA PHE A 332 10.26 -18.80 6.45
C PHE A 332 9.38 -19.25 5.27
N ALA A 333 8.50 -18.39 4.76
CA ALA A 333 7.68 -18.64 3.57
C ALA A 333 8.54 -19.02 2.35
N SER A 334 9.65 -18.30 2.15
CA SER A 334 10.62 -18.60 1.10
C SER A 334 11.31 -19.94 1.32
N ASP A 335 11.75 -20.25 2.54
CA ASP A 335 12.43 -21.52 2.86
C ASP A 335 11.52 -22.75 2.68
N ILE A 336 10.21 -22.64 2.98
CA ILE A 336 9.22 -23.70 2.68
C ILE A 336 9.23 -24.01 1.17
N HIS A 337 9.18 -22.98 0.33
CA HIS A 337 9.22 -23.15 -1.12
C HIS A 337 10.58 -23.64 -1.64
N PHE A 338 11.70 -23.29 -1.00
CA PHE A 338 13.01 -23.86 -1.35
C PHE A 338 13.14 -25.34 -0.98
N GLN A 339 12.43 -25.79 0.06
CA GLN A 339 12.29 -27.22 0.39
C GLN A 339 11.37 -27.99 -0.57
N GLY A 340 10.77 -27.32 -1.57
CA GLY A 340 9.86 -27.93 -2.53
C GLY A 340 8.43 -28.13 -2.02
N LYS A 341 8.10 -27.61 -0.84
CA LYS A 341 6.77 -27.72 -0.21
C LYS A 341 5.85 -26.56 -0.63
N GLU A 342 4.54 -26.77 -0.56
CA GLU A 342 3.56 -25.70 -0.58
C GLU A 342 3.34 -25.13 0.84
N LEU A 343 3.05 -23.82 0.94
CA LEU A 343 2.80 -23.14 2.22
C LEU A 343 1.73 -23.82 3.09
N ARG A 344 0.73 -24.48 2.49
CA ARG A 344 -0.31 -25.23 3.23
C ARG A 344 0.18 -26.47 3.99
N GLU A 345 1.43 -26.91 3.77
CA GLU A 345 2.07 -28.05 4.43
C GLU A 345 2.83 -27.66 5.71
N ALA A 346 3.07 -26.35 5.93
CA ALA A 346 3.69 -25.81 7.13
C ALA A 346 2.86 -24.58 7.57
N PRO A 347 2.10 -24.66 8.67
CA PRO A 347 1.16 -23.61 9.03
C PRO A 347 1.84 -22.25 9.23
N ALA A 348 1.16 -21.18 8.84
CA ALA A 348 1.62 -19.83 9.10
C ALA A 348 1.68 -19.57 10.62
N PRO A 349 2.68 -18.82 11.12
CA PRO A 349 2.81 -18.47 12.54
C PRO A 349 1.81 -17.36 12.93
N LEU A 350 0.52 -17.69 12.90
CA LEU A 350 -0.57 -16.76 13.26
C LEU A 350 -0.54 -16.42 14.76
N GLY A 351 -0.78 -15.15 15.10
CA GLY A 351 -0.81 -14.68 16.49
C GLY A 351 0.57 -14.63 17.16
N TYR A 352 1.64 -14.77 16.37
CA TYR A 352 3.00 -14.41 16.77
C TYR A 352 3.14 -12.92 16.49
N HIS A 353 3.08 -12.07 17.52
CA HIS A 353 3.14 -10.62 17.41
C HIS A 353 3.93 -10.06 18.58
#